data_AF-A0A3S2PEV0-F1
#
_entry.id   AF-A0A3S2PEV0-F1
#
_cell.length_a   1.000
_cell.length_b   1.000
_cell.length_c   1.000
_cell.angle_alpha   90.00
_cell.angle_beta   90.00
_cell.angle_gamma   90.00
#
_symmetry.space_group_name_H-M   'P 1'
#
loop_
_entity.id
_entity.type
_entity.pdbx_description
1 polymer ?
#
loop_
_entity_poly.entity_id
_entity_poly.type
_entity_poly.pdbx_seq_one_letter_code
_entity_poly.pdbx_strand_id
1 'polypeptide(L)'
;MRSPYFPARSVLFRKESNGVTYRVPALIYLPRNRTFLAFCEERLSPSDSQAHLLVVRKGTFFRNYVEWGNISVLGTAYLPGHRSMNPCPVFDDFTGTLFLFFIAVLGHTSESYQLVTGKNVTRLCYISSTDGGDTWSPVTDLTKTVIGDTIKDWATFALGPGHGLQLKSGRLLVPAYAYHIECKECFGRLCQTTPRSFCFHSDTHGRSWRFGEAIPAPESVECQMVSVDEEDGSNVLYCNARSPLGYRVQALSLDDGAVFQSGQLVPRLVEPRNGCHGSIVGFPAPLHLYKSLKNCSKRLGSRHWTSHLSNIHPHHLKSRFPKPHLGGVFPSEH
;
A
#
# COMPACT_ATOMS: atom_id res chain seq x y z
N MET A 1 18.80 31.42 9.45
CA MET A 1 18.72 29.98 9.13
C MET A 1 17.47 29.44 9.82
N ARG A 2 16.44 28.99 9.09
CA ARG A 2 15.30 28.30 9.73
C ARG A 2 15.79 26.89 10.07
N SER A 3 15.84 26.56 11.36
CA SER A 3 16.06 25.19 11.82
C SER A 3 15.07 24.27 11.11
N PRO A 4 15.46 23.08 10.61
CA PRO A 4 14.51 22.12 10.09
C PRO A 4 13.52 21.78 11.22
N TYR A 5 12.28 22.21 11.05
CA TYR A 5 11.20 21.89 11.98
C TYR A 5 10.90 20.40 11.81
N PHE A 6 11.53 19.56 12.62
CA PHE A 6 11.16 18.14 12.67
C PHE A 6 9.73 18.06 13.18
N PRO A 7 8.81 17.39 12.45
CA PRO A 7 7.46 17.21 12.95
C PRO A 7 7.53 16.47 14.30
N ALA A 8 6.68 16.88 15.24
CA ALA A 8 6.60 16.26 16.56
C ALA A 8 6.37 14.75 16.41
N ARG A 9 7.15 13.94 17.14
CA ARG A 9 7.01 12.48 17.16
C ARG A 9 6.20 12.07 18.37
N SER A 10 5.09 11.37 18.14
CA SER A 10 4.21 10.87 19.19
C SER A 10 4.02 9.36 19.06
N VAL A 11 4.17 8.63 20.16
CA VAL A 11 3.90 7.19 20.20
C VAL A 11 2.39 6.99 20.34
N LEU A 12 1.74 6.42 19.32
CA LEU A 12 0.29 6.18 19.33
C LEU A 12 -0.09 4.86 19.99
N PHE A 13 0.72 3.83 19.76
CA PHE A 13 0.51 2.49 20.29
C PHE A 13 1.80 2.02 20.95
N ARG A 14 1.71 1.53 22.18
CA ARG A 14 2.86 1.10 22.98
C ARG A 14 2.60 -0.29 23.49
N LYS A 15 3.63 -1.15 23.47
CA LYS A 15 3.57 -2.45 24.13
C LYS A 15 3.10 -2.29 25.58
N GLU A 16 2.12 -3.08 25.97
CA GLU A 16 1.59 -3.09 27.32
C GLU A 16 2.41 -3.99 28.25
N SER A 17 2.29 -3.76 29.56
CA SER A 17 2.98 -4.54 30.58
C SER A 17 2.53 -6.00 30.64
N ASN A 18 1.28 -6.28 30.25
CA ASN A 18 0.70 -7.63 30.16
C ASN A 18 1.20 -8.43 28.93
N GLY A 19 2.04 -7.84 28.07
CA GLY A 19 2.58 -8.48 26.87
C GLY A 19 1.85 -8.16 25.58
N VAL A 20 0.70 -7.47 25.62
CA VAL A 20 -0.02 -7.03 24.42
C VAL A 20 0.86 -6.13 23.56
N THR A 21 0.87 -6.42 22.26
CA THR A 21 1.64 -5.65 21.27
C THR A 21 0.76 -5.17 20.13
N TYR A 22 1.18 -4.06 19.52
CA TYR A 22 0.49 -3.46 18.39
C TYR A 22 1.37 -3.52 17.15
N ARG A 23 0.85 -4.11 16.07
CA ARG A 23 1.59 -4.29 14.81
C ARG A 23 0.68 -4.04 13.62
N VAL A 24 1.28 -4.06 12.43
CA VAL A 24 0.56 -3.93 11.14
C VAL A 24 -0.25 -2.63 11.07
N PRO A 25 0.42 -1.46 11.02
CA PRO A 25 -0.24 -0.18 11.06
C PRO A 25 -0.95 0.12 9.73
N ALA A 26 -2.09 0.77 9.81
CA ALA A 26 -2.71 1.46 8.68
C ALA A 26 -3.14 2.86 9.09
N LEU A 27 -3.00 3.82 8.17
CA LEU A 27 -3.33 5.21 8.42
C LEU A 27 -4.12 5.74 7.24
N ILE A 28 -5.24 6.39 7.50
CA ILE A 28 -6.02 7.09 6.49
C ILE A 28 -6.37 8.50 6.97
N TYR A 29 -6.39 9.44 6.04
CA TYR A 29 -6.86 10.81 6.27
C TYR A 29 -8.23 10.98 5.64
N LEU A 30 -9.17 11.55 6.39
CA LEU A 30 -10.52 11.90 5.97
C LEU A 30 -10.58 13.43 5.80
N PRO A 31 -10.48 13.97 4.56
CA PRO A 31 -10.38 15.41 4.32
C PRO A 31 -11.60 16.17 4.83
N ARG A 32 -12.80 15.63 4.61
CA ARG A 32 -14.09 16.23 5.00
C ARG A 32 -14.17 16.58 6.49
N ASN A 33 -13.56 15.74 7.32
CA ASN A 33 -13.60 15.87 8.78
C ASN A 33 -12.24 16.30 9.36
N ARG A 34 -11.24 16.55 8.51
CA ARG A 34 -9.85 16.82 8.89
C ARG A 34 -9.33 15.83 9.94
N THR A 35 -9.65 14.57 9.75
CA THR A 35 -9.46 13.51 10.75
C THR A 35 -8.49 12.46 10.21
N PHE A 36 -7.55 12.01 11.04
CA PHE A 36 -6.77 10.80 10.81
C PHE A 36 -7.39 9.64 11.59
N LEU A 37 -7.37 8.45 10.99
CA LEU A 37 -7.65 7.20 11.68
C LEU A 37 -6.42 6.31 11.56
N ALA A 38 -5.82 6.00 12.71
CA ALA A 38 -4.67 5.11 12.81
C ALA A 38 -5.15 3.76 13.34
N PHE A 39 -5.08 2.73 12.49
CA PHE A 39 -5.46 1.36 12.80
C PHE A 39 -4.23 0.50 13.05
N CYS A 40 -4.37 -0.54 13.84
CA CYS A 40 -3.38 -1.60 13.96
C CYS A 40 -4.03 -2.89 14.47
N GLU A 41 -3.29 -3.99 14.34
CA GLU A 41 -3.58 -5.22 15.05
C GLU A 41 -3.19 -5.08 16.52
N GLU A 42 -4.12 -5.41 17.41
CA GLU A 42 -3.82 -5.77 18.79
C GLU A 42 -3.53 -7.27 18.86
N ARG A 43 -2.36 -7.62 19.42
CA ARG A 43 -1.90 -9.00 19.52
C ARG A 43 -1.59 -9.36 20.97
N LEU A 44 -1.97 -10.57 21.37
CA LEU A 44 -1.70 -11.10 22.72
C LEU A 44 -0.20 -11.37 22.95
N SER A 45 0.56 -11.53 21.87
CA SER A 45 2.03 -11.58 21.87
C SER A 45 2.56 -11.05 20.54
N PRO A 46 3.89 -10.87 20.36
CA PRO A 46 4.45 -10.43 19.08
C PRO A 46 4.15 -11.35 17.88
N SER A 47 3.80 -12.62 18.10
CA SER A 47 3.54 -13.61 17.06
C SER A 47 2.34 -13.25 16.17
N ASP A 48 2.46 -13.48 14.86
CA ASP A 48 1.37 -13.24 13.90
C ASP A 48 0.15 -14.14 14.17
N SER A 49 0.35 -15.37 14.64
CA SER A 49 -0.74 -16.28 15.01
C SER A 49 -1.48 -15.87 16.28
N GLN A 50 -0.97 -14.88 17.01
CA GLN A 50 -1.54 -14.34 18.25
C GLN A 50 -2.17 -12.95 18.05
N ALA A 51 -2.39 -12.53 16.79
CA ALA A 51 -3.32 -11.46 16.49
C ALA A 51 -4.71 -11.79 17.04
N HIS A 52 -5.42 -10.76 17.48
CA HIS A 52 -6.70 -10.91 18.16
C HIS A 52 -7.75 -9.99 17.53
N LEU A 53 -7.61 -8.68 17.72
CA LEU A 53 -8.57 -7.67 17.32
C LEU A 53 -7.90 -6.54 16.55
N LEU A 54 -8.71 -5.74 15.87
CA LEU A 54 -8.28 -4.46 15.31
C LEU A 54 -8.65 -3.33 16.26
N VAL A 55 -7.73 -2.37 16.40
CA VAL A 55 -7.95 -1.17 17.20
C VAL A 55 -7.70 0.07 16.36
N VAL A 56 -8.30 1.19 16.77
CA VAL A 56 -8.17 2.48 16.09
C VAL A 56 -7.91 3.60 17.09
N ARG A 57 -7.12 4.59 16.69
CA ARG A 57 -7.08 5.92 17.30
C ARG A 57 -7.56 6.94 16.28
N LYS A 58 -8.49 7.81 16.70
CA LYS A 58 -8.94 8.96 15.93
C LYS A 58 -8.10 10.18 16.29
N GLY A 59 -7.68 10.95 15.29
CA GLY A 59 -6.84 12.13 15.47
C GLY A 59 -7.38 13.33 14.70
N THR A 60 -7.59 14.46 15.36
CA THR A 60 -8.04 15.70 14.70
C THR A 60 -6.83 16.49 14.22
N PHE A 61 -6.79 16.84 12.94
CA PHE A 61 -5.67 17.57 12.34
C PHE A 61 -5.85 19.09 12.43
N PHE A 62 -4.95 19.74 13.16
CA PHE A 62 -4.87 21.18 13.34
C PHE A 62 -3.63 21.75 12.69
N ARG A 63 -3.76 22.26 11.46
CA ARG A 63 -2.71 22.96 10.68
C ARG A 63 -1.40 22.18 10.50
N ASN A 64 -0.62 22.00 11.55
CA ASN A 64 0.69 21.36 11.60
C ASN A 64 0.82 20.26 12.69
N TYR A 65 -0.25 19.93 13.43
CA TYR A 65 -0.23 18.88 14.45
C TYR A 65 -1.54 18.08 14.49
N VAL A 66 -1.52 16.91 15.12
CA VAL A 66 -2.68 16.02 15.29
C VAL A 66 -2.92 15.77 16.77
N GLU A 67 -4.14 16.00 17.23
CA GLU A 67 -4.58 15.63 18.59
C GLU A 67 -5.24 14.26 18.54
N TRP A 68 -4.61 13.27 19.18
CA TRP A 68 -5.08 11.89 19.18
C TRP A 68 -5.94 11.58 20.39
N GLY A 69 -7.09 10.96 20.15
CA GLY A 69 -7.94 10.38 21.18
C GLY A 69 -7.40 9.06 21.74
N ASN A 70 -8.22 8.45 22.60
CA ASN A 70 -7.95 7.14 23.18
C ASN A 70 -8.01 6.01 22.13
N ILE A 71 -7.43 4.87 22.47
CA ILE A 71 -7.58 3.64 21.67
C ILE A 71 -9.02 3.16 21.81
N SER A 72 -9.62 2.77 20.68
CA SER A 72 -10.92 2.12 20.60
C SER A 72 -10.80 0.78 19.91
N VAL A 73 -11.43 -0.25 20.47
CA VAL A 73 -11.53 -1.58 19.86
C VAL A 73 -12.61 -1.57 18.79
N LEU A 74 -12.32 -2.13 17.62
CA LEU A 74 -13.28 -2.28 16.53
C LEU A 74 -14.09 -3.57 16.72
N GLY A 75 -15.03 -3.55 17.66
CA GLY A 75 -15.80 -4.73 18.07
C GLY A 75 -16.61 -5.40 16.96
N THR A 76 -16.92 -4.69 15.87
CA THR A 76 -17.62 -5.27 14.71
C THR A 76 -16.67 -5.85 13.64
N ALA A 77 -15.37 -5.56 13.70
CA ALA A 77 -14.35 -6.09 12.78
C ALA A 77 -13.90 -7.50 13.19
N TYR A 78 -14.84 -8.44 13.32
CA TYR A 78 -14.57 -9.80 13.82
C TYR A 78 -15.53 -10.83 13.21
N LEU A 79 -15.01 -12.02 12.92
CA LEU A 79 -15.81 -13.20 12.60
C LEU A 79 -15.68 -14.23 13.73
N PRO A 80 -16.79 -14.86 14.18
CA PRO A 80 -16.77 -15.89 15.21
C PRO A 80 -15.68 -16.96 14.99
N GLY A 81 -14.80 -17.14 15.99
CA GLY A 81 -13.71 -18.12 15.96
C GLY A 81 -12.52 -17.73 15.07
N HIS A 82 -12.46 -16.50 14.56
CA HIS A 82 -11.36 -16.01 13.72
C HIS A 82 -10.62 -14.86 14.39
N ARG A 83 -9.33 -14.72 14.08
CA ARG A 83 -8.55 -13.51 14.41
C ARG A 83 -8.56 -12.52 13.26
N SER A 84 -8.67 -11.23 13.57
CA SER A 84 -8.66 -10.16 12.55
C SER A 84 -7.25 -9.60 12.36
N MET A 85 -6.83 -9.47 11.11
CA MET A 85 -5.46 -9.07 10.72
C MET A 85 -5.47 -8.16 9.50
N ASN A 86 -4.33 -7.51 9.22
CA ASN A 86 -4.07 -6.69 8.05
C ASN A 86 -5.14 -5.62 7.79
N PRO A 87 -5.34 -4.65 8.71
CA PRO A 87 -6.26 -3.55 8.49
C PRO A 87 -5.88 -2.79 7.20
N CYS A 88 -6.87 -2.57 6.34
CA CYS A 88 -6.73 -1.86 5.08
C CYS A 88 -7.89 -0.87 4.85
N PRO A 89 -7.79 0.37 5.34
CA PRO A 89 -8.82 1.37 5.14
C PRO A 89 -8.82 1.93 3.71
N VAL A 90 -10.01 2.17 3.17
CA VAL A 90 -10.26 2.86 1.90
C VAL A 90 -11.39 3.86 2.12
N PHE A 91 -11.17 5.12 1.75
CA PHE A 91 -12.20 6.15 1.85
C PHE A 91 -12.73 6.48 0.47
N ASP A 92 -14.05 6.34 0.32
CA ASP A 92 -14.77 6.78 -0.86
C ASP A 92 -15.22 8.23 -0.65
N ASP A 93 -14.50 9.17 -1.24
CA ASP A 93 -14.81 10.60 -1.14
C ASP A 93 -16.04 10.99 -1.96
N PHE A 94 -16.64 10.12 -2.78
CA PHE A 94 -17.89 10.48 -3.47
C PHE A 94 -19.08 10.21 -2.55
N THR A 95 -19.10 9.05 -1.90
CA THR A 95 -20.19 8.64 -1.00
C THR A 95 -19.97 9.09 0.45
N GLY A 96 -18.73 9.41 0.83
CA GLY A 96 -18.36 9.64 2.22
C GLY A 96 -18.26 8.36 3.05
N THR A 97 -18.28 7.19 2.42
CA THR A 97 -18.17 5.90 3.10
C THR A 97 -16.70 5.54 3.32
N LEU A 98 -16.35 5.25 4.57
CA LEU A 98 -15.09 4.65 4.96
C LEU A 98 -15.27 3.13 5.03
N PHE A 99 -14.49 2.39 4.25
CA PHE A 99 -14.35 0.95 4.40
C PHE A 99 -13.09 0.64 5.18
N LEU A 100 -13.15 -0.33 6.09
CA LEU A 100 -11.98 -0.97 6.67
C LEU A 100 -12.00 -2.44 6.27
N PHE A 101 -11.18 -2.78 5.29
CA PHE A 101 -10.94 -4.16 4.92
C PHE A 101 -9.97 -4.82 5.89
N PHE A 102 -10.10 -6.12 6.06
CA PHE A 102 -9.19 -6.95 6.85
C PHE A 102 -9.31 -8.41 6.42
N ILE A 103 -8.34 -9.23 6.82
CA ILE A 103 -8.49 -10.68 6.75
C ILE A 103 -8.92 -11.24 8.11
N ALA A 104 -9.73 -12.29 8.08
CA ALA A 104 -10.07 -13.07 9.26
C ALA A 104 -9.58 -14.51 9.07
N VAL A 105 -8.72 -14.99 9.97
CA VAL A 105 -8.12 -16.34 9.88
C VAL A 105 -8.66 -17.22 11.00
N LEU A 106 -9.11 -18.44 10.66
CA LEU A 106 -9.70 -19.37 11.61
C LEU A 106 -8.72 -19.74 12.74
N GLY A 107 -9.13 -19.49 13.99
CA GLY A 107 -8.38 -19.76 15.21
C GLY A 107 -6.95 -19.20 15.15
N HIS A 108 -5.99 -20.06 15.46
CA HIS A 108 -4.55 -19.74 15.42
C HIS A 108 -3.81 -20.42 14.25
N THR A 109 -4.54 -20.86 13.21
CA THR A 109 -3.94 -21.49 12.02
C THR A 109 -2.89 -20.56 11.40
N SER A 110 -1.65 -21.02 11.34
CA SER A 110 -0.53 -20.21 10.83
C SER A 110 -0.54 -20.14 9.30
N GLU A 111 0.10 -19.09 8.77
CA GLU A 111 0.39 -18.97 7.33
C GLU A 111 1.16 -20.19 6.83
N SER A 112 2.22 -20.60 7.53
CA SER A 112 3.04 -21.76 7.16
C SER A 112 2.24 -23.07 7.06
N TYR A 113 1.25 -23.29 7.94
CA TYR A 113 0.38 -24.46 7.85
C TYR A 113 -0.43 -24.44 6.54
N GLN A 114 -1.01 -23.28 6.20
CA GLN A 114 -1.79 -23.12 4.97
C GLN A 114 -0.89 -23.28 3.73
N LEU A 115 0.33 -22.73 3.75
CA LEU A 115 1.33 -22.89 2.66
C LEU A 115 1.76 -24.34 2.43
N VAL A 116 1.89 -25.14 3.50
CA VAL A 116 2.31 -26.55 3.39
C VAL A 116 1.16 -27.47 2.98
N THR A 117 -0.05 -27.18 3.46
CA THR A 117 -1.22 -28.08 3.30
C THR A 117 -2.16 -27.69 2.17
N GLY A 118 -2.11 -26.44 1.70
CA GLY A 118 -3.09 -25.88 0.78
C GLY A 118 -4.48 -25.68 1.37
N LYS A 119 -4.65 -25.88 2.69
CA LYS A 119 -5.92 -25.70 3.38
C LYS A 119 -6.12 -24.23 3.74
N ASN A 120 -6.61 -23.47 2.77
CA ASN A 120 -6.91 -22.06 2.97
C ASN A 120 -8.13 -21.85 3.87
N VAL A 121 -7.91 -21.21 5.01
CA VAL A 121 -8.94 -20.88 6.01
C VAL A 121 -9.03 -19.36 6.25
N THR A 122 -8.54 -18.58 5.30
CA THR A 122 -8.50 -17.11 5.35
C THR A 122 -9.77 -16.53 4.71
N ARG A 123 -10.36 -15.52 5.35
CA ARG A 123 -11.56 -14.82 4.90
C ARG A 123 -11.25 -13.38 4.54
N LEU A 124 -11.90 -12.87 3.49
CA LEU A 124 -11.87 -11.47 3.10
C LEU A 124 -13.07 -10.76 3.73
N CYS A 125 -12.82 -9.76 4.57
CA CYS A 125 -13.87 -9.07 5.30
C CYS A 125 -13.74 -7.56 5.19
N TYR A 126 -14.85 -6.85 5.40
CA TYR A 126 -14.82 -5.44 5.73
C TYR A 126 -15.89 -5.06 6.75
N ILE A 127 -15.67 -3.94 7.42
CA ILE A 127 -16.70 -3.12 8.07
C ILE A 127 -16.68 -1.73 7.43
N SER A 128 -17.79 -0.99 7.56
CA SER A 128 -17.91 0.34 6.96
C SER A 128 -18.47 1.37 7.94
N SER A 129 -18.14 2.64 7.72
CA SER A 129 -18.60 3.78 8.51
C SER A 129 -19.02 4.90 7.57
N THR A 130 -20.13 5.57 7.90
CA THR A 130 -20.65 6.75 7.18
C THR A 130 -20.60 8.03 8.03
N ASP A 131 -20.03 7.96 9.23
CA ASP A 131 -19.95 9.05 10.21
C ASP A 131 -18.49 9.40 10.58
N GLY A 132 -17.54 9.10 9.70
CA GLY A 132 -16.14 9.45 9.89
C GLY A 132 -15.40 8.55 10.90
N GLY A 133 -15.85 7.30 11.03
CA GLY A 133 -15.22 6.26 11.85
C GLY A 133 -15.73 6.19 13.30
N ASP A 134 -16.85 6.85 13.62
CA ASP A 134 -17.43 6.86 14.97
C ASP A 134 -18.26 5.61 15.24
N THR A 135 -19.07 5.18 14.27
CA THR A 135 -19.77 3.90 14.30
C THR A 135 -19.42 3.05 13.08
N TRP A 136 -19.55 1.74 13.25
CA TRP A 136 -19.15 0.77 12.25
C TRP A 136 -20.26 -0.26 12.03
N SER A 137 -20.47 -0.63 10.76
CA SER A 137 -21.41 -1.68 10.38
C SER A 137 -20.99 -3.04 10.95
N PRO A 138 -21.91 -4.02 10.99
CA PRO A 138 -21.53 -5.43 11.11
C PRO A 138 -20.54 -5.85 10.02
N VAL A 139 -19.77 -6.91 10.30
CA VAL A 139 -18.83 -7.51 9.34
C VAL A 139 -19.55 -8.02 8.10
N THR A 140 -18.97 -7.75 6.94
CA THR A 140 -19.35 -8.35 5.65
C THR A 140 -18.23 -9.29 5.20
N ASP A 141 -18.55 -10.57 5.00
CA ASP A 141 -17.63 -11.57 4.43
C ASP A 141 -17.82 -11.63 2.90
N LEU A 142 -16.77 -11.22 2.18
CA LEU A 142 -16.73 -11.18 0.71
C LEU A 142 -16.08 -12.43 0.09
N THR A 143 -15.59 -13.36 0.90
CA THR A 143 -14.78 -14.50 0.41
C THR A 143 -15.54 -15.29 -0.65
N LYS A 144 -16.80 -15.65 -0.38
CA LYS A 144 -17.61 -16.45 -1.32
C LYS A 144 -18.04 -15.67 -2.55
N THR A 145 -18.42 -14.40 -2.39
CA THR A 145 -19.02 -13.60 -3.46
C THR A 145 -17.98 -12.99 -4.41
N VAL A 146 -16.76 -12.74 -3.91
CA VAL A 146 -15.70 -12.08 -4.68
C VAL A 146 -14.62 -13.06 -5.12
N ILE A 147 -14.13 -13.92 -4.22
CA ILE A 147 -13.06 -14.88 -4.53
C ILE A 147 -13.65 -16.19 -5.08
N GLY A 148 -14.77 -16.65 -4.53
CA GLY A 148 -15.48 -17.82 -5.03
C GLY A 148 -14.62 -19.08 -5.02
N ASP A 149 -14.67 -19.86 -6.10
CA ASP A 149 -13.93 -21.12 -6.21
C ASP A 149 -12.42 -20.95 -6.36
N THR A 150 -11.94 -19.78 -6.82
CA THR A 150 -10.50 -19.46 -6.95
C THR A 150 -9.74 -19.58 -5.62
N ILE A 151 -10.44 -19.52 -4.49
CA ILE A 151 -9.84 -19.73 -3.16
C ILE A 151 -9.12 -21.09 -3.05
N LYS A 152 -9.52 -22.09 -3.84
CA LYS A 152 -8.91 -23.45 -3.89
C LYS A 152 -7.55 -23.50 -4.59
N ASP A 153 -7.23 -22.44 -5.31
CA ASP A 153 -5.96 -22.28 -6.03
C ASP A 153 -4.97 -21.43 -5.23
N TRP A 154 -5.39 -20.88 -4.09
CA TRP A 154 -4.56 -20.10 -3.19
C TRP A 154 -4.33 -20.86 -1.90
N ALA A 155 -3.07 -21.05 -1.50
CA ALA A 155 -2.76 -21.62 -0.21
C ALA A 155 -3.23 -20.70 0.92
N THR A 156 -3.02 -19.39 0.76
CA THR A 156 -3.57 -18.31 1.59
C THR A 156 -3.41 -16.99 0.84
N PHE A 157 -3.98 -15.91 1.36
CA PHE A 157 -3.90 -14.56 0.79
C PHE A 157 -3.95 -13.52 1.91
N ALA A 158 -3.53 -12.29 1.65
CA ALA A 158 -3.73 -11.18 2.57
C ALA A 158 -3.87 -9.83 1.85
N LEU A 159 -4.26 -8.81 2.61
CA LEU A 159 -4.46 -7.44 2.15
C LEU A 159 -3.29 -6.54 2.55
N GLY A 160 -3.07 -5.49 1.76
CA GLY A 160 -2.08 -4.43 1.99
C GLY A 160 -0.81 -4.97 2.65
N PRO A 161 -0.56 -4.65 3.94
CA PRO A 161 -1.39 -3.83 4.85
C PRO A 161 -1.25 -2.31 4.57
N GLY A 162 -1.92 -1.48 5.36
CA GLY A 162 -1.91 -0.03 5.19
C GLY A 162 -3.10 0.45 4.36
N HIS A 163 -3.02 1.56 3.63
CA HIS A 163 -4.21 2.13 2.98
C HIS A 163 -4.46 1.54 1.59
N GLY A 164 -5.73 1.44 1.21
CA GLY A 164 -6.10 1.37 -0.21
C GLY A 164 -6.32 2.76 -0.79
N LEU A 165 -6.88 2.81 -1.99
CA LEU A 165 -6.84 3.99 -2.87
C LEU A 165 -8.20 4.18 -3.53
N GLN A 166 -8.62 5.43 -3.70
CA GLN A 166 -9.67 5.80 -4.65
C GLN A 166 -9.03 6.54 -5.82
N LEU A 167 -9.31 6.09 -7.03
CA LEU A 167 -8.89 6.76 -8.27
C LEU A 167 -9.78 7.97 -8.57
N LYS A 168 -9.31 8.88 -9.42
CA LYS A 168 -10.11 10.03 -9.90
C LYS A 168 -11.40 9.60 -10.61
N SER A 169 -11.41 8.40 -11.20
CA SER A 169 -12.60 7.79 -11.80
C SER A 169 -13.67 7.38 -10.78
N GLY A 170 -13.34 7.37 -9.48
CA GLY A 170 -14.19 6.89 -8.39
C GLY A 170 -13.95 5.41 -8.04
N ARG A 171 -13.22 4.65 -8.86
CA ARG A 171 -12.86 3.25 -8.59
C ARG A 171 -12.11 3.15 -7.27
N LEU A 172 -12.56 2.25 -6.41
CA LEU A 172 -11.89 1.89 -5.15
C LEU A 172 -10.95 0.72 -5.40
N LEU A 173 -9.77 0.75 -4.79
CA LEU A 173 -8.71 -0.26 -4.90
C LEU A 173 -8.23 -0.70 -3.51
N VAL A 174 -8.14 -2.01 -3.31
CA VAL A 174 -7.58 -2.64 -2.11
C VAL A 174 -6.41 -3.53 -2.54
N PRO A 175 -5.14 -3.13 -2.28
CA PRO A 175 -3.98 -3.94 -2.60
C PRO A 175 -4.00 -5.28 -1.84
N ALA A 176 -3.55 -6.35 -2.49
CA ALA A 176 -3.57 -7.70 -1.95
C ALA A 176 -2.46 -8.56 -2.54
N TYR A 177 -2.28 -9.76 -1.98
CA TYR A 177 -1.46 -10.81 -2.57
C TYR A 177 -1.98 -12.19 -2.19
N ALA A 178 -1.70 -13.18 -3.04
CA ALA A 178 -2.06 -14.57 -2.81
C ALA A 178 -0.86 -15.49 -3.09
N TYR A 179 -0.78 -16.59 -2.35
CA TYR A 179 0.16 -17.67 -2.64
C TYR A 179 -0.51 -18.69 -3.56
N HIS A 180 -0.24 -18.60 -4.85
CA HIS A 180 -0.80 -19.49 -5.86
C HIS A 180 -0.21 -20.89 -5.71
N ILE A 181 -1.06 -21.91 -5.72
CA ILE A 181 -0.65 -23.31 -5.65
C ILE A 181 -0.34 -23.79 -7.07
N GLU A 182 0.94 -23.91 -7.39
CA GLU A 182 1.39 -24.34 -8.74
C GLU A 182 1.46 -25.87 -8.85
N CYS A 183 1.81 -26.55 -7.76
CA CYS A 183 1.95 -28.00 -7.75
C CYS A 183 1.50 -28.63 -6.43
N LYS A 184 0.51 -29.52 -6.52
CA LYS A 184 -0.16 -30.17 -5.38
C LYS A 184 0.42 -31.56 -5.01
N GLU A 185 1.33 -32.11 -5.81
CA GLU A 185 1.66 -33.55 -5.77
C GLU A 185 3.13 -33.85 -5.42
N CYS A 186 3.53 -33.59 -4.18
CA CYS A 186 4.77 -34.13 -3.59
C CYS A 186 4.43 -34.92 -2.34
N PHE A 187 4.23 -36.24 -2.49
CA PHE A 187 3.96 -37.15 -1.36
C PHE A 187 2.78 -36.69 -0.48
N GLY A 188 1.71 -36.16 -1.10
CA GLY A 188 0.53 -35.64 -0.40
C GLY A 188 0.70 -34.27 0.25
N ARG A 189 1.74 -33.51 -0.13
CA ARG A 189 1.99 -32.11 0.29
C ARG A 189 2.14 -31.20 -0.93
N LEU A 190 1.90 -29.91 -0.72
CA LEU A 190 2.21 -28.89 -1.73
C LEU A 190 3.72 -28.84 -1.98
N CYS A 191 4.11 -28.93 -3.25
CA CYS A 191 5.51 -28.81 -3.66
C CYS A 191 5.94 -27.37 -3.83
N GLN A 192 5.01 -26.53 -4.33
CA GLN A 192 5.33 -25.21 -4.82
C GLN A 192 4.14 -24.28 -4.66
N THR A 193 4.38 -23.17 -3.95
CA THR A 193 3.50 -22.02 -3.90
C THR A 193 4.26 -20.77 -4.33
N THR A 194 3.62 -19.91 -5.12
CA THR A 194 4.24 -18.70 -5.67
C THR A 194 3.43 -17.48 -5.22
N PRO A 195 4.00 -16.57 -4.40
CA PRO A 195 3.30 -15.36 -4.00
C PRO A 195 3.26 -14.34 -5.13
N ARG A 196 2.06 -13.82 -5.41
CA ARG A 196 1.84 -12.75 -6.39
C ARG A 196 0.92 -11.68 -5.81
N SER A 197 1.30 -10.42 -5.98
CA SER A 197 0.47 -9.28 -5.61
C SER A 197 -0.57 -8.97 -6.71
N PHE A 198 -1.70 -8.43 -6.31
CA PHE A 198 -2.81 -7.98 -7.15
C PHE A 198 -3.62 -6.91 -6.38
N CYS A 199 -4.80 -6.55 -6.87
CA CYS A 199 -5.76 -5.77 -6.06
C CYS A 199 -7.21 -6.22 -6.27
N PHE A 200 -8.00 -6.04 -5.21
CA PHE A 200 -9.45 -5.98 -5.34
C PHE A 200 -9.87 -4.58 -5.79
N HIS A 201 -10.93 -4.48 -6.56
CA HIS A 201 -11.46 -3.21 -7.04
C HIS A 201 -12.98 -3.16 -7.05
N SER A 202 -13.53 -1.95 -6.95
CA SER A 202 -14.96 -1.66 -7.07
C SER A 202 -15.20 -0.39 -7.87
N ASP A 203 -15.97 -0.51 -8.95
CA ASP A 203 -16.51 0.60 -9.75
C ASP A 203 -17.89 1.06 -9.26
N THR A 204 -18.41 0.41 -8.22
CA THR A 204 -19.81 0.58 -7.78
C THR A 204 -19.88 1.15 -6.36
N HIS A 205 -18.85 1.88 -5.94
CA HIS A 205 -18.76 2.48 -4.61
C HIS A 205 -18.97 1.44 -3.49
N GLY A 206 -18.34 0.28 -3.66
CA GLY A 206 -18.36 -0.80 -2.67
C GLY A 206 -19.58 -1.73 -2.70
N ARG A 207 -20.56 -1.52 -3.59
CA ARG A 207 -21.72 -2.42 -3.74
C ARG A 207 -21.35 -3.79 -4.27
N SER A 208 -20.37 -3.85 -5.17
CA SER A 208 -19.80 -5.07 -5.72
C SER A 208 -18.30 -4.94 -5.89
N TRP A 209 -17.59 -6.05 -5.70
CA TRP A 209 -16.13 -6.12 -5.75
C TRP A 209 -15.69 -7.22 -6.70
N ARG A 210 -14.53 -7.02 -7.31
CA ARG A 210 -13.82 -7.98 -8.16
C ARG A 210 -12.34 -7.92 -7.81
N PHE A 211 -11.52 -8.81 -8.36
CA PHE A 211 -10.07 -8.70 -8.28
C PHE A 211 -9.44 -8.75 -9.67
N GLY A 212 -8.33 -8.05 -9.83
CA GLY A 212 -7.53 -8.06 -11.05
C GLY A 212 -6.61 -9.28 -11.14
N GLU A 213 -5.93 -9.39 -12.27
CA GLU A 213 -4.92 -10.41 -12.49
C GLU A 213 -3.69 -10.22 -11.56
N ALA A 214 -3.06 -11.33 -11.23
CA ALA A 214 -1.83 -11.35 -10.46
C ALA A 214 -0.67 -10.77 -11.28
N ILE A 215 0.21 -10.00 -10.62
CA ILE A 215 1.46 -9.52 -11.25
C ILE A 215 2.27 -10.75 -11.72
N PRO A 216 2.60 -10.89 -13.01
CA PRO A 216 3.10 -12.17 -13.53
C PRO A 216 4.42 -12.66 -12.94
N ALA A 217 5.43 -11.79 -12.83
CA ALA A 217 6.76 -12.07 -12.28
C ALA A 217 7.51 -10.75 -12.05
N PRO A 218 8.49 -10.70 -11.14
CA PRO A 218 8.93 -11.74 -10.20
C PRO A 218 7.96 -11.93 -9.01
N GLU A 219 8.30 -12.81 -8.06
CA GLU A 219 7.51 -13.07 -6.86
C GLU A 219 7.35 -11.82 -5.98
N SER A 220 6.13 -11.62 -5.47
CA SER A 220 5.78 -10.43 -4.70
C SER A 220 4.67 -10.70 -3.68
N VAL A 221 4.78 -10.07 -2.50
CA VAL A 221 3.86 -10.24 -1.37
C VAL A 221 3.18 -8.91 -1.01
N GLU A 222 3.27 -8.43 0.24
CA GLU A 222 2.60 -7.19 0.66
C GLU A 222 2.95 -6.01 -0.26
N CYS A 223 1.93 -5.28 -0.70
CA CYS A 223 2.08 -4.19 -1.66
C CYS A 223 1.17 -3.01 -1.34
N GLN A 224 1.54 -1.85 -1.87
CA GLN A 224 0.68 -0.67 -1.93
C GLN A 224 0.72 -0.06 -3.32
N MET A 225 -0.32 0.72 -3.63
CA MET A 225 -0.55 1.26 -4.96
C MET A 225 -0.81 2.76 -4.89
N VAL A 226 -0.40 3.46 -5.94
CA VAL A 226 -0.64 4.90 -6.13
C VAL A 226 -0.93 5.18 -7.60
N SER A 227 -1.87 6.08 -7.86
CA SER A 227 -2.08 6.61 -9.20
C SER A 227 -1.09 7.73 -9.48
N VAL A 228 -0.39 7.66 -10.61
CA VAL A 228 0.36 8.78 -11.17
C VAL A 228 -0.51 9.38 -12.27
N ASP A 229 -1.19 10.47 -11.95
CA ASP A 229 -2.10 11.14 -12.88
C ASP A 229 -1.38 12.23 -13.67
N GLU A 230 -1.64 12.29 -14.97
CA GLU A 230 -1.13 13.31 -15.88
C GLU A 230 -2.15 14.46 -16.06
N GLU A 231 -1.67 15.59 -16.60
CA GLU A 231 -2.52 16.77 -16.86
C GLU A 231 -3.57 16.53 -17.96
N ASP A 232 -3.32 15.58 -18.87
CA ASP A 232 -4.25 15.21 -19.94
C ASP A 232 -5.39 14.28 -19.48
N GLY A 233 -5.40 13.93 -18.18
CA GLY A 233 -6.41 13.08 -17.57
C GLY A 233 -6.11 11.58 -17.65
N SER A 234 -5.04 11.17 -18.33
CA SER A 234 -4.54 9.80 -18.25
C SER A 234 -3.88 9.53 -16.89
N ASN A 235 -3.79 8.25 -16.54
CA ASN A 235 -3.10 7.82 -15.33
C ASN A 235 -2.39 6.49 -15.54
N VAL A 236 -1.38 6.25 -14.71
CA VAL A 236 -0.74 4.95 -14.56
C VAL A 236 -0.85 4.53 -13.11
N LEU A 237 -1.41 3.35 -12.87
CA LEU A 237 -1.42 2.77 -11.54
C LEU A 237 -0.07 2.10 -11.28
N TYR A 238 0.67 2.64 -10.32
CA TYR A 238 1.96 2.10 -9.89
C TYR A 238 1.77 1.24 -8.64
N CYS A 239 2.18 -0.03 -8.72
CA CYS A 239 2.23 -0.96 -7.61
C CYS A 239 3.69 -1.11 -7.13
N ASN A 240 3.89 -1.04 -5.82
CA ASN A 240 5.19 -1.28 -5.17
C ASN A 240 5.05 -2.40 -4.15
N ALA A 241 5.65 -3.55 -4.44
CA ALA A 241 5.49 -4.77 -3.67
C ALA A 241 6.79 -5.23 -3.02
N ARG A 242 6.65 -5.83 -1.84
CA ARG A 242 7.74 -6.52 -1.13
C ARG A 242 8.14 -7.78 -1.89
N SER A 243 9.43 -8.07 -1.88
CA SER A 243 9.98 -9.30 -2.45
C SER A 243 11.15 -9.84 -1.62
N PRO A 244 11.33 -11.17 -1.56
CA PRO A 244 12.51 -11.77 -0.93
C PRO A 244 13.79 -11.63 -1.78
N LEU A 245 13.71 -11.04 -2.98
CA LEU A 245 14.81 -10.95 -3.95
C LEU A 245 15.79 -9.79 -3.70
N GLY A 246 15.76 -9.18 -2.50
CA GLY A 246 16.67 -8.11 -2.10
C GLY A 246 16.32 -6.71 -2.61
N TYR A 247 15.27 -6.57 -3.44
CA TYR A 247 14.77 -5.29 -3.93
C TYR A 247 13.24 -5.28 -4.01
N ARG A 248 12.64 -4.08 -3.97
CA ARG A 248 11.21 -3.90 -4.26
C ARG A 248 10.89 -4.35 -5.68
N VAL A 249 9.69 -4.89 -5.87
CA VAL A 249 9.11 -5.18 -7.18
C VAL A 249 8.15 -4.05 -7.51
N GLN A 250 8.37 -3.40 -8.65
CA GLN A 250 7.40 -2.45 -9.21
C GLN A 250 6.59 -3.10 -10.33
N ALA A 251 5.32 -2.76 -10.45
CA ALA A 251 4.50 -3.10 -11.61
C ALA A 251 3.60 -1.92 -11.99
N LEU A 252 3.26 -1.84 -13.27
CA LEU A 252 2.42 -0.76 -13.82
C LEU A 252 1.14 -1.37 -14.39
N SER A 253 0.02 -0.71 -14.15
CA SER A 253 -1.27 -1.01 -14.79
C SER A 253 -1.75 0.24 -15.52
N LEU A 254 -2.24 0.02 -16.75
CA LEU A 254 -2.86 1.05 -17.60
C LEU A 254 -4.39 0.92 -17.65
N ASP A 255 -4.94 -0.01 -16.86
CA ASP A 255 -6.37 -0.37 -16.82
C ASP A 255 -6.90 -0.36 -15.38
N ASP A 256 -6.32 0.52 -14.56
CA ASP A 256 -6.77 0.80 -13.19
C ASP A 256 -6.83 -0.45 -12.29
N GLY A 257 -5.80 -1.30 -12.40
CA GLY A 257 -5.58 -2.46 -11.54
C GLY A 257 -6.29 -3.74 -11.99
N ALA A 258 -6.86 -3.79 -13.19
CA ALA A 258 -7.42 -5.02 -13.74
C ALA A 258 -6.31 -5.97 -14.22
N VAL A 259 -5.26 -5.45 -14.87
CA VAL A 259 -4.08 -6.19 -15.32
C VAL A 259 -2.82 -5.37 -15.05
N PHE A 260 -1.76 -6.05 -14.61
CA PHE A 260 -0.44 -5.45 -14.44
C PHE A 260 0.53 -5.98 -15.50
N GLN A 261 1.38 -5.08 -16.00
CA GLN A 261 2.58 -5.48 -16.73
C GLN A 261 3.50 -6.32 -15.85
N SER A 262 4.42 -7.07 -16.47
CA SER A 262 5.43 -7.83 -15.74
C SER A 262 6.21 -6.93 -14.78
N GLY A 263 6.27 -7.35 -13.53
CA GLY A 263 6.99 -6.66 -12.48
C GLY A 263 8.50 -6.58 -12.75
N GLN A 264 9.13 -5.57 -12.18
CA GLN A 264 10.55 -5.28 -12.34
C GLN A 264 11.18 -5.07 -10.96
N LEU A 265 12.36 -5.64 -10.72
CA LEU A 265 13.15 -5.32 -9.53
C LEU A 265 13.66 -3.88 -9.64
N VAL A 266 13.63 -3.15 -8.53
CA VAL A 266 14.08 -1.75 -8.48
C VAL A 266 15.35 -1.65 -7.63
N PRO A 267 16.56 -1.64 -8.23
CA PRO A 267 17.83 -1.68 -7.48
C PRO A 267 18.02 -0.54 -6.48
N ARG A 268 17.33 0.58 -6.68
CA ARG A 268 17.36 1.76 -5.79
C ARG A 268 16.51 1.60 -4.53
N LEU A 269 15.62 0.61 -4.49
CA LEU A 269 14.72 0.34 -3.37
C LEU A 269 15.08 -1.03 -2.80
N VAL A 270 16.09 -1.06 -1.94
CA VAL A 270 16.62 -2.28 -1.33
C VAL A 270 15.64 -2.87 -0.32
N GLU A 271 15.70 -4.18 -0.16
CA GLU A 271 14.96 -4.96 0.83
C GLU A 271 15.96 -5.69 1.76
N PRO A 272 15.65 -5.86 3.07
CA PRO A 272 16.40 -6.78 3.91
C PRO A 272 16.21 -8.23 3.43
N ARG A 273 16.93 -9.18 4.03
CA ARG A 273 16.98 -10.59 3.60
C ARG A 273 15.62 -11.25 3.26
N ASN A 274 14.57 -10.96 4.03
CA ASN A 274 13.22 -11.53 3.81
C ASN A 274 12.23 -10.49 3.25
N GLY A 275 12.71 -9.33 2.86
CA GLY A 275 11.92 -8.13 2.62
C GLY A 275 11.21 -7.60 3.88
N CYS A 276 10.62 -6.42 3.74
CA CYS A 276 9.76 -5.78 4.72
C CYS A 276 8.60 -5.08 4.00
N HIS A 277 7.46 -4.94 4.66
CA HIS A 277 6.39 -4.11 4.13
C HIS A 277 6.85 -2.65 3.98
N GLY A 278 6.38 -1.97 2.94
CA GLY A 278 6.69 -0.58 2.64
C GLY A 278 5.45 0.18 2.21
N SER A 279 5.43 1.49 2.47
CA SER A 279 4.28 2.35 2.16
C SER A 279 4.61 3.29 1.00
N ILE A 280 3.64 3.56 0.14
CA ILE A 280 3.75 4.58 -0.92
C ILE A 280 2.50 5.46 -0.95
N VAL A 281 2.68 6.76 -1.10
CA VAL A 281 1.60 7.73 -1.24
C VAL A 281 1.89 8.68 -2.39
N GLY A 282 0.84 9.11 -3.08
CA GLY A 282 0.91 10.15 -4.10
C GLY A 282 0.63 11.50 -3.49
N PHE A 283 1.33 12.53 -3.95
CA PHE A 283 1.02 13.92 -3.61
C PHE A 283 1.27 14.82 -4.83
N PRO A 284 0.54 15.94 -4.96
CA PRO A 284 0.75 16.86 -6.06
C PRO A 284 2.21 17.33 -6.14
N ALA A 285 2.79 17.26 -7.33
CA ALA A 285 4.14 17.74 -7.56
C ALA A 285 4.23 19.23 -7.15
N PRO A 286 5.28 19.67 -6.44
CA PRO A 286 5.42 21.05 -6.01
C PRO A 286 5.87 21.94 -7.18
N LEU A 287 5.03 22.08 -8.21
CA LEU A 287 5.31 22.75 -9.47
C LEU A 287 5.71 24.23 -9.28
N HIS A 288 5.29 24.87 -8.19
CA HIS A 288 5.71 26.22 -7.83
C HIS A 288 7.22 26.33 -7.53
N LEU A 289 7.84 25.30 -6.95
CA LEU A 289 9.29 25.26 -6.72
C LEU A 289 10.04 25.12 -8.05
N TYR A 290 9.50 24.33 -8.98
CA TYR A 290 10.09 24.12 -10.31
C TYR A 290 10.05 25.37 -11.18
N LYS A 291 8.94 26.15 -11.15
CA LYS A 291 8.83 27.44 -11.84
C LYS A 291 9.79 28.49 -11.27
N SER A 292 10.00 28.50 -9.95
CA SER A 292 10.98 29.37 -9.29
C SER A 292 12.41 29.09 -9.76
N LEU A 293 12.81 27.82 -9.85
CA LEU A 293 14.13 27.42 -10.34
C LEU A 293 14.35 27.77 -11.82
N LYS A 294 13.34 27.58 -12.69
CA LYS A 294 13.41 28.01 -14.10
C LYS A 294 13.49 29.53 -14.25
N ASN A 295 12.77 30.30 -13.44
CA ASN A 295 12.84 31.76 -13.46
C ASN A 295 14.16 32.30 -12.88
N CYS A 296 14.76 31.59 -11.92
CA CYS A 296 16.10 31.93 -11.40
C CYS A 296 17.19 31.64 -12.45
N SER A 297 17.08 30.52 -13.18
CA SER A 297 17.96 30.21 -14.31
C SER A 297 17.81 31.22 -15.46
N LYS A 298 16.61 31.72 -15.74
CA LYS A 298 16.39 32.83 -16.70
C LYS A 298 16.94 34.18 -16.22
N ARG A 299 16.96 34.44 -14.90
CA ARG A 299 17.55 35.67 -14.32
C ARG A 299 19.09 35.65 -14.25
N LEU A 300 19.72 34.48 -14.26
CA LEU A 300 21.18 34.36 -14.38
C LEU A 300 21.70 34.35 -15.84
N GLY A 301 20.81 34.39 -16.84
CA GLY A 301 21.16 34.35 -18.27
C GLY A 301 21.53 35.69 -18.92
N SER A 302 21.91 36.72 -18.15
CA SER A 302 22.38 38.01 -18.70
C SER A 302 23.51 38.60 -17.85
N ARG A 303 24.65 37.90 -17.82
CA ARG A 303 25.93 38.57 -17.58
C ARG A 303 26.93 38.03 -18.59
N HIS A 304 27.30 38.91 -19.52
CA HIS A 304 28.44 38.75 -20.40
C HIS A 304 29.65 38.28 -19.59
N TRP A 305 30.24 37.17 -20.02
CA TRP A 305 31.59 36.79 -19.63
C TRP A 305 32.48 37.01 -20.85
N THR A 306 33.29 38.06 -20.80
CA THR A 306 34.41 38.28 -21.71
C THR A 306 35.71 37.90 -21.03
N SER A 307 36.61 37.27 -21.80
CA SER A 307 38.06 37.02 -21.58
C SER A 307 38.42 36.01 -20.49
N HIS A 308 39.39 35.09 -20.62
CA HIS A 308 40.45 34.87 -21.61
C HIS A 308 40.97 33.41 -21.49
N LEU A 309 41.34 32.82 -22.64
CA LEU A 309 42.43 31.86 -22.96
C LEU A 309 42.76 30.72 -21.95
N SER A 310 42.87 29.45 -22.34
CA SER A 310 43.73 28.93 -23.43
C SER A 310 43.35 27.50 -23.87
N ASN A 311 43.41 27.29 -25.20
CA ASN A 311 43.67 26.09 -26.00
C ASN A 311 43.77 24.73 -25.28
N ILE A 312 42.97 23.73 -25.72
CA ILE A 312 43.40 22.55 -26.53
C ILE A 312 42.19 22.07 -27.37
N HIS A 313 42.43 21.83 -28.66
CA HIS A 313 41.47 21.44 -29.70
C HIS A 313 41.35 19.90 -29.87
N PRO A 314 40.44 19.35 -30.70
CA PRO A 314 39.55 18.25 -30.31
C PRO A 314 39.71 16.99 -31.17
N HIS A 315 39.05 15.88 -30.82
CA HIS A 315 38.56 14.96 -31.83
C HIS A 315 37.16 14.38 -31.50
N HIS A 316 36.36 14.36 -32.55
CA HIS A 316 34.96 14.02 -32.67
C HIS A 316 34.68 12.51 -32.51
N LEU A 317 33.49 12.14 -32.04
CA LEU A 317 32.46 11.53 -32.92
C LEU A 317 31.06 11.57 -32.29
N LYS A 318 30.08 11.88 -33.14
CA LYS A 318 28.64 11.98 -32.85
C LYS A 318 27.99 10.61 -33.01
N SER A 319 27.02 10.27 -32.16
CA SER A 319 25.89 9.41 -32.55
C SER A 319 24.62 9.82 -31.79
N ARG A 320 23.59 10.17 -32.57
CA ARG A 320 22.25 10.58 -32.14
C ARG A 320 21.40 9.34 -31.82
N PHE A 321 20.75 9.31 -30.65
CA PHE A 321 19.47 8.63 -30.41
C PHE A 321 18.67 9.42 -29.35
N PRO A 322 17.33 9.44 -29.43
CA PRO A 322 16.49 10.30 -28.59
C PRO A 322 16.35 9.74 -27.17
N LYS A 323 16.50 10.62 -26.17
CA LYS A 323 16.25 10.33 -24.75
C LYS A 323 14.74 10.36 -24.47
N PRO A 324 14.17 9.38 -23.75
CA PRO A 324 12.88 9.55 -23.11
C PRO A 324 13.01 10.43 -21.86
N HIS A 325 12.01 11.29 -21.63
CA HIS A 325 11.91 12.14 -20.44
C HIS A 325 11.67 11.28 -19.20
N LEU A 326 12.66 11.20 -18.32
CA LEU A 326 12.55 10.60 -16.99
C LEU A 326 11.99 11.63 -16.01
N GLY A 327 10.77 11.39 -15.53
CA GLY A 327 10.26 11.95 -14.28
C GLY A 327 11.00 11.29 -13.11
N GLY A 328 11.74 12.09 -12.34
CA GLY A 328 12.50 11.62 -11.19
C GLY A 328 11.62 11.51 -9.95
N VAL A 329 11.47 10.29 -9.44
CA VAL A 329 11.03 10.03 -8.06
C VAL A 329 12.27 10.08 -7.16
N PHE A 330 12.32 11.00 -6.21
CA PHE A 330 13.33 11.07 -5.17
C PHE A 330 12.75 10.49 -3.87
N PRO A 331 13.32 9.43 -3.28
CA PRO A 331 13.08 9.13 -1.88
C PRO A 331 13.91 10.08 -1.00
N SER A 332 13.26 10.67 0.00
CA SER A 332 13.92 11.43 1.06
C SER A 332 14.63 10.47 2.01
N GLU A 333 15.94 10.62 2.15
CA GLU A 333 16.73 9.99 3.22
C GLU A 333 16.44 10.66 4.57
N HIS A 334 16.12 9.84 5.57
CA HIS A 334 16.63 9.92 6.95
C HIS A 334 16.42 8.59 7.67
#